data_AF-G0P4T7-F1
#
_entry.id   AF-G0P4T7-F1
#
_cell.length_a   1.000
_cell.length_b   1.000
_cell.length_c   1.000
_cell.angle_alpha   90.00
_cell.angle_beta   90.00
_cell.angle_gamma   90.00
#
_symmetry.space_group_name_H-M   'P 1'
#
loop_
_entity.id
_entity.type
_entity.pdbx_description
1 polymer ?
#
loop_
_entity_poly.entity_id
_entity_poly.type
_entity_poly.pdbx_seq_one_letter_code
_entity_poly.pdbx_strand_id
1 'polypeptide(L)'
;MSYKPKRVEITSSNTTPEKLTPAEALSISAIEEKINSMDLNTKSQLMSIKLEHQKNVGFFASHLRDIRHACLASAEPSAFQLVVDKVEANAKGLSKSEERIQRVLSDAKEKLEATLKRMRTFRKQIQQDTISAESEVAKREELKAKKQEITEKFKEIARQGHEDAKRLKELKKMEKQEELQKAQERRQRQKDNLSFTIKKQKKVEDNLHKMKLERQKYERKQQLSRRLQSPTTATRVAAKRHYNHVFIQSPQQEHSKAFFTAKHDEEHSTHSEEEPPEKKFFEVLISPSKKLASRVMVPVKHHKT
;
A
#
# COMPACT_ATOMS: atom_id res chain seq x y z
N MET A 1 -12.90 92.75 61.33
CA MET A 1 -12.72 94.19 61.57
C MET A 1 -14.00 94.74 62.18
N SER A 2 -13.95 95.11 63.45
CA SER A 2 -15.11 95.53 64.26
C SER A 2 -15.47 96.99 63.93
N TYR A 3 -16.65 97.21 63.33
CA TYR A 3 -17.20 98.55 63.11
C TYR A 3 -17.79 99.07 64.43
N LYS A 4 -17.12 100.04 65.07
CA LYS A 4 -17.74 100.86 66.11
C LYS A 4 -18.48 102.03 65.46
N PRO A 5 -19.78 102.24 65.72
CA PRO A 5 -20.46 103.43 65.23
C PRO A 5 -19.95 104.65 66.02
N LYS A 6 -19.37 105.62 65.32
CA LYS A 6 -19.11 106.96 65.88
C LYS A 6 -20.46 107.63 66.12
N ARG A 7 -20.80 107.80 67.40
CA ARG A 7 -21.92 108.62 67.86
C ARG A 7 -21.67 110.06 67.37
N VAL A 8 -22.51 110.54 66.46
CA VAL A 8 -22.50 111.95 66.04
C VAL A 8 -23.14 112.72 67.18
N GLU A 9 -22.31 113.36 68.00
CA GLU A 9 -22.76 114.36 68.96
C GLU A 9 -23.21 115.59 68.17
N ILE A 10 -24.52 115.79 68.09
CA ILE A 10 -25.09 117.04 67.62
C ILE A 10 -24.83 118.05 68.75
N THR A 11 -23.77 118.84 68.62
CA THR A 11 -23.53 120.00 69.48
C THR A 11 -24.68 120.99 69.27
N SER A 12 -25.61 120.99 70.22
CA SER A 12 -26.62 122.04 70.39
C SER A 12 -25.88 123.38 70.56
N SER A 13 -25.92 124.22 69.54
CA SER A 13 -25.47 125.61 69.65
C SER A 13 -26.43 126.34 70.58
N ASN A 14 -26.06 126.41 71.86
CA ASN A 14 -26.64 127.33 72.84
C ASN A 14 -26.37 128.76 72.38
N THR A 15 -27.31 129.33 71.63
CA THR A 15 -27.45 130.78 71.56
C THR A 15 -28.18 131.23 72.82
N THR A 16 -27.45 131.92 73.69
CA THR A 16 -27.94 132.69 74.85
C THR A 16 -29.21 133.46 74.47
N PRO A 17 -30.30 133.37 75.25
CA PRO A 17 -31.51 134.13 74.95
C PRO A 17 -31.30 135.58 75.40
N GLU A 18 -31.24 136.51 74.46
CA GLU A 18 -31.52 137.92 74.80
C GLU A 18 -32.94 137.99 75.38
N LYS A 19 -33.05 138.52 76.60
CA LYS A 19 -34.32 138.70 77.30
C LYS A 19 -35.17 139.75 76.56
N LEU A 20 -36.04 139.28 75.67
CA LEU A 20 -37.14 140.07 75.13
C LEU A 20 -38.34 140.02 76.08
N THR A 21 -39.06 141.13 76.22
CA THR A 21 -40.28 141.19 77.02
C THR A 21 -41.41 140.35 76.38
N PRO A 22 -42.38 139.81 77.13
CA PRO A 22 -43.38 138.87 76.60
C PRO A 22 -44.21 139.39 75.42
N ALA A 23 -44.36 140.71 75.29
CA ALA A 23 -45.07 141.35 74.20
C ALA A 23 -44.21 141.53 72.93
N GLU A 24 -42.90 141.72 73.07
CA GLU A 24 -41.95 141.85 71.94
C GLU A 24 -41.61 140.48 71.33
N ALA A 25 -41.58 139.44 72.18
CA ALA A 25 -41.43 138.04 71.75
C ALA A 25 -42.62 137.51 70.91
N LEU A 26 -43.77 138.20 70.94
CA LEU A 26 -44.97 137.91 70.15
C LEU A 26 -45.20 138.91 69.01
N SER A 27 -44.26 139.82 68.76
CA SER A 27 -44.34 140.70 67.59
C SER A 27 -44.12 139.90 66.31
N ILE A 28 -44.91 140.21 65.27
CA ILE A 28 -44.86 139.51 63.98
C ILE A 28 -43.43 139.52 63.42
N SER A 29 -42.70 140.62 63.57
CA SER A 29 -41.33 140.78 63.07
C SER A 29 -40.31 139.87 63.78
N ALA A 30 -40.39 139.69 65.10
CA ALA A 30 -39.49 138.79 65.83
C ALA A 30 -39.77 137.31 65.50
N ILE A 31 -41.03 136.98 65.25
CA ILE A 31 -41.44 135.64 64.79
C ILE A 31 -40.91 135.38 63.37
N GLU A 32 -41.01 136.36 62.46
CA GLU A 32 -40.48 136.28 61.09
C GLU A 32 -38.96 136.11 61.05
N GLU A 33 -38.21 136.86 61.85
CA GLU A 33 -36.74 136.68 61.96
C GLU A 33 -36.36 135.29 62.47
N LYS A 34 -37.11 134.77 63.46
CA LYS A 34 -36.86 133.43 63.98
C LYS A 34 -37.17 132.35 62.94
N ILE A 35 -38.26 132.51 62.18
CA ILE A 35 -38.62 131.62 61.06
C ILE A 35 -37.52 131.65 59.99
N ASN A 36 -37.04 132.84 59.61
CA ASN A 36 -35.97 132.99 58.62
C ASN A 36 -34.65 132.38 59.11
N SER A 37 -34.30 132.54 60.38
CA SER A 37 -33.15 131.89 61.01
C SER A 37 -33.26 130.37 61.01
N MET A 38 -34.45 129.83 61.33
CA MET A 38 -34.71 128.40 61.28
C MET A 38 -34.66 127.84 59.86
N ASP A 39 -35.21 128.56 58.87
CA ASP A 39 -35.15 128.17 57.46
C ASP A 39 -33.70 128.13 56.95
N LEU A 40 -32.90 129.14 57.30
CA LEU A 40 -31.49 129.20 56.93
C LEU A 40 -30.67 128.05 57.58
N ASN A 41 -30.92 127.76 58.86
CA ASN A 41 -30.27 126.66 59.56
C ASN A 41 -30.67 125.30 58.96
N THR A 42 -31.97 125.12 58.67
CA THR A 42 -32.51 123.90 58.04
C THR A 42 -31.90 123.69 56.64
N LYS A 43 -31.79 124.76 55.84
CA LYS A 43 -31.11 124.71 54.54
C LYS A 43 -29.64 124.32 54.67
N SER A 44 -28.92 124.87 55.64
CA SER A 44 -27.51 124.52 55.89
C SER A 44 -27.34 123.04 56.29
N GLN A 45 -28.20 122.54 57.18
CA GLN A 45 -28.21 121.13 57.57
C GLN A 45 -28.55 120.21 56.40
N LEU A 46 -29.56 120.55 55.59
CA LEU A 46 -29.93 119.79 54.39
C LEU A 46 -28.80 119.75 53.37
N MET A 47 -28.08 120.86 53.16
CA MET A 47 -26.92 120.90 52.27
C MET A 47 -25.77 120.04 52.78
N SER A 48 -25.54 120.01 54.10
CA SER A 48 -24.53 119.14 54.72
C SER A 48 -24.87 117.66 54.57
N ILE A 49 -26.14 117.29 54.83
CA ILE A 49 -26.64 115.92 54.64
C ILE A 49 -26.53 115.50 53.17
N LYS A 50 -26.88 116.40 52.23
CA LYS A 50 -26.76 116.14 50.80
C LYS A 50 -25.31 115.89 50.38
N LEU A 51 -24.37 116.68 50.90
CA LEU A 51 -22.95 116.51 50.62
C LEU A 51 -22.40 115.19 51.18
N GLU A 52 -22.81 114.81 52.39
CA GLU A 52 -22.44 113.53 53.01
C GLU A 52 -23.04 112.35 52.25
N HIS A 53 -24.30 112.45 51.83
CA HIS A 53 -24.94 111.44 50.98
C HIS A 53 -24.18 111.26 49.66
N GLN A 54 -23.78 112.36 49.01
CA GLN A 54 -23.00 112.30 47.77
C GLN A 54 -21.62 111.63 47.97
N LYS A 55 -20.95 111.89 49.10
CA LYS A 55 -19.69 111.21 49.47
C LYS A 55 -19.91 109.72 49.70
N ASN A 56 -20.98 109.35 50.41
CA ASN A 56 -21.30 107.95 50.68
C ASN A 56 -21.64 107.19 49.40
N VAL A 57 -22.43 107.79 48.50
CA VAL A 57 -22.71 107.21 47.17
C VAL A 57 -21.41 107.01 46.39
N GLY A 58 -20.51 108.02 46.39
CA GLY A 58 -19.19 107.90 45.76
C GLY A 58 -18.34 106.77 46.35
N PHE A 59 -18.33 106.64 47.68
CA PHE A 59 -17.62 105.58 48.40
C PHE A 59 -18.16 104.19 48.05
N PHE A 60 -19.47 103.98 48.15
CA PHE A 60 -20.08 102.69 47.83
C PHE A 60 -19.91 102.33 46.35
N ALA A 61 -20.02 103.29 45.43
CA ALA A 61 -19.79 103.06 44.01
C ALA A 61 -18.31 102.72 43.70
N SER A 62 -17.35 103.28 44.43
CA SER A 62 -15.94 102.88 44.33
C SER A 62 -15.73 101.47 44.87
N HIS A 63 -16.25 101.20 46.06
CA HIS A 63 -16.07 99.91 46.72
C HIS A 63 -16.70 98.75 45.94
N LEU A 64 -17.88 98.96 45.34
CA LEU A 64 -18.51 97.98 44.46
C LEU A 64 -17.70 97.75 43.17
N ARG A 65 -17.01 98.77 42.64
CA ARG A 65 -16.08 98.61 41.51
C ARG A 65 -14.85 97.81 41.90
N ASP A 66 -14.29 98.06 43.08
CA ASP A 66 -13.12 97.33 43.58
C ASP A 66 -13.44 95.84 43.81
N ILE A 67 -14.60 95.55 44.42
CA ILE A 67 -15.09 94.18 44.59
C ILE A 67 -15.29 93.50 43.23
N ARG A 68 -15.91 94.19 42.28
CA ARG A 68 -16.08 93.67 40.91
C ARG A 68 -14.74 93.35 40.26
N HIS A 69 -13.74 94.23 40.39
CA HIS A 69 -12.39 93.98 39.86
C HIS A 69 -11.72 92.79 40.53
N ALA A 70 -11.81 92.65 41.85
CA ALA A 70 -11.24 91.51 42.58
C ALA A 70 -11.88 90.17 42.16
N CYS A 71 -13.20 90.12 42.01
CA CYS A 71 -13.91 88.91 41.55
C CYS A 71 -13.58 88.54 40.10
N LEU A 72 -13.35 89.53 39.23
CA LEU A 72 -12.97 89.29 37.84
C LEU A 72 -11.47 88.96 37.69
N ALA A 73 -10.61 89.43 38.58
CA ALA A 73 -9.18 89.09 38.59
C ALA A 73 -8.94 87.60 38.93
N SER A 74 -9.79 86.99 39.76
CA SER A 74 -9.74 85.55 40.06
C SER A 74 -10.23 84.64 38.93
N ALA A 75 -10.90 85.19 37.92
CA ALA A 75 -11.23 84.49 36.70
C ALA A 75 -10.13 84.80 35.68
N GLU A 76 -8.98 84.11 35.76
CA GLU A 76 -7.99 84.16 34.68
C GLU A 76 -8.45 83.26 33.53
N PRO A 77 -9.01 83.80 32.43
CA PRO A 77 -9.38 83.00 31.26
C PRO A 77 -8.17 82.25 30.67
N SER A 78 -6.96 82.74 30.90
CA SER A 78 -5.69 82.14 30.48
C SER A 78 -5.43 80.75 31.08
N ALA A 79 -5.61 80.57 32.39
CA ALA A 79 -5.35 79.30 33.05
C ALA A 79 -6.36 78.21 32.67
N PHE A 80 -7.64 78.58 32.54
CA PHE A 80 -8.68 77.67 32.05
C PHE A 80 -8.47 77.29 30.59
N GLN A 81 -8.08 78.23 29.72
CA GLN A 81 -7.75 77.93 28.33
C GLN A 81 -6.60 76.94 28.22
N LEU A 82 -5.54 77.11 29.03
CA LEU A 82 -4.41 76.18 29.05
C LEU A 82 -4.82 74.76 29.49
N VAL A 83 -5.75 74.63 30.44
CA VAL A 83 -6.30 73.34 30.85
C VAL A 83 -7.14 72.72 29.74
N VAL A 84 -8.00 73.51 29.09
CA VAL A 84 -8.81 73.07 27.94
C VAL A 84 -7.91 72.58 26.80
N ASP A 85 -6.89 73.34 26.43
CA ASP A 85 -5.94 72.98 25.36
C ASP A 85 -5.20 71.67 25.69
N LYS A 86 -4.78 71.48 26.95
CA LYS A 86 -4.15 70.23 27.41
C LYS A 86 -5.13 69.05 27.37
N VAL A 87 -6.37 69.25 27.80
CA VAL A 87 -7.41 68.20 27.75
C VAL A 87 -7.72 67.83 26.30
N GLU A 88 -7.84 68.79 25.39
CA GLU A 88 -8.01 68.53 23.97
C GLU A 88 -6.83 67.77 23.36
N ALA A 89 -5.60 68.18 23.67
CA ALA A 89 -4.40 67.50 23.19
C ALA A 89 -4.36 66.04 23.70
N ASN A 90 -4.71 65.82 24.96
CA ASN A 90 -4.82 64.49 25.55
C ASN A 90 -5.93 63.66 24.90
N ALA A 91 -7.11 64.25 24.66
CA ALA A 91 -8.22 63.58 23.98
C ALA A 91 -7.85 63.16 22.54
N LYS A 92 -7.19 64.05 21.79
CA LYS A 92 -6.64 63.74 20.45
C LYS A 92 -5.58 62.63 20.52
N GLY A 93 -4.73 62.63 21.55
CA GLY A 93 -3.75 61.57 21.81
C GLY A 93 -4.40 60.22 22.09
N LEU A 94 -5.42 60.20 22.95
CA LEU A 94 -6.24 59.02 23.27
C LEU A 94 -6.93 58.45 22.04
N SER A 95 -7.59 59.29 21.24
CA SER A 95 -8.26 58.88 20.00
C SER A 95 -7.28 58.21 19.01
N LYS A 96 -6.08 58.79 18.80
CA LYS A 96 -5.04 58.16 17.96
C LYS A 96 -4.56 56.82 18.53
N SER A 97 -4.46 56.71 19.85
CA SER A 97 -4.06 55.45 20.50
C SER A 97 -5.14 54.37 20.34
N GLU A 98 -6.42 54.75 20.43
CA GLU A 98 -7.56 53.86 20.22
C GLU A 98 -7.60 53.35 18.78
N GLU A 99 -7.42 54.23 17.78
CA GLU A 99 -7.32 53.82 16.37
C GLU A 99 -6.16 52.85 16.13
N ARG A 100 -5.04 53.02 16.84
CA ARG A 100 -3.89 52.11 16.74
C ARG A 100 -4.22 50.75 17.36
N ILE A 101 -4.89 50.74 18.52
CA ILE A 101 -5.35 49.51 19.17
C ILE A 101 -6.34 48.77 18.27
N GLN A 102 -7.33 49.48 17.71
CA GLN A 102 -8.31 48.88 16.79
C GLN A 102 -7.63 48.27 15.56
N ARG A 103 -6.64 48.95 14.97
CA ARG A 103 -5.86 48.39 13.85
C ARG A 103 -5.13 47.10 14.24
N VAL A 104 -4.48 47.07 15.41
CA VAL A 104 -3.78 45.87 15.90
C VAL A 104 -4.76 44.73 16.16
N LEU A 105 -5.93 45.02 16.74
CA LEU A 105 -6.97 44.03 16.97
C LEU A 105 -7.52 43.45 15.66
N SER A 106 -7.74 44.29 14.65
CA SER A 106 -8.19 43.84 13.33
C SER A 106 -7.15 42.94 12.65
N ASP A 107 -5.87 43.34 12.64
CA ASP A 107 -4.78 42.52 12.07
C ASP A 107 -4.62 41.18 12.82
N ALA A 108 -4.71 41.20 14.15
CA ALA A 108 -4.69 39.98 14.95
C ALA A 108 -5.87 39.05 14.65
N LYS A 109 -7.07 39.62 14.47
CA LYS A 109 -8.28 38.88 14.08
C LYS A 109 -8.10 38.22 12.72
N GLU A 110 -7.63 38.94 11.71
CA GLU A 110 -7.39 38.40 10.37
C GLU A 110 -6.37 37.27 10.38
N LYS A 111 -5.26 37.43 11.12
CA LYS A 111 -4.24 36.38 11.30
C LYS A 111 -4.80 35.14 11.99
N LEU A 112 -5.67 35.32 12.99
CA LEU A 112 -6.33 34.22 13.68
C LEU A 112 -7.30 33.48 12.76
N GLU A 113 -8.11 34.20 11.97
CA GLU A 113 -9.02 33.62 10.99
C GLU A 113 -8.27 32.85 9.90
N ALA A 114 -7.17 33.40 9.38
CA ALA A 114 -6.31 32.72 8.42
C ALA A 114 -5.69 31.44 9.01
N THR A 115 -5.30 31.47 10.28
CA THR A 115 -4.77 30.30 11.00
C THR A 115 -5.86 29.25 11.23
N LEU A 116 -7.06 29.64 11.63
CA LEU A 116 -8.22 28.75 11.75
C LEU A 116 -8.57 28.08 10.42
N LYS A 117 -8.51 28.83 9.31
CA LYS A 117 -8.74 28.27 7.97
C LYS A 117 -7.70 27.20 7.64
N ARG A 118 -6.41 27.46 7.92
CA ARG A 118 -5.31 26.48 7.75
C ARG A 118 -5.47 25.25 8.63
N MET A 119 -5.89 25.41 9.88
CA MET A 119 -6.16 24.28 10.78
C MET A 119 -7.32 23.42 10.28
N ARG A 120 -8.38 24.03 9.74
CA ARG A 120 -9.50 23.28 9.12
C ARG A 120 -9.05 22.50 7.89
N THR A 121 -8.18 23.06 7.05
CA THR A 121 -7.64 22.32 5.89
C THR A 121 -6.75 21.16 6.34
N PHE A 122 -5.88 21.36 7.34
CA PHE A 122 -5.08 20.27 7.88
C PHE A 122 -5.93 19.16 8.50
N ARG A 123 -6.99 19.51 9.23
CA ARG A 123 -7.93 18.52 9.76
C ARG A 123 -8.55 17.66 8.65
N LYS A 124 -8.98 18.27 7.54
CA LYS A 124 -9.53 17.54 6.38
C LYS A 124 -8.49 16.62 5.75
N GLN A 125 -7.25 17.11 5.60
CA GLN A 125 -6.15 16.32 5.04
C GLN A 125 -5.85 15.10 5.93
N ILE A 126 -5.70 15.31 7.24
CA ILE A 126 -5.46 14.22 8.20
C ILE A 126 -6.57 13.18 8.12
N GLN A 127 -7.84 13.61 8.05
CA GLN A 127 -8.97 12.69 7.94
C GLN A 127 -8.91 11.87 6.63
N GLN A 128 -8.54 12.49 5.52
CA GLN A 128 -8.37 11.80 4.24
C GLN A 128 -7.19 10.82 4.25
N ASP A 129 -6.07 11.22 4.87
CA ASP A 129 -4.88 10.38 5.02
C ASP A 129 -5.18 9.17 5.91
N THR A 130 -5.94 9.35 7.00
CA THR A 130 -6.39 8.25 7.87
C THR A 130 -7.25 7.24 7.10
N ILE A 131 -8.25 7.71 6.35
CA ILE A 131 -9.11 6.82 5.54
C ILE A 131 -8.27 6.05 4.50
N SER A 132 -7.32 6.75 3.87
CA SER A 132 -6.42 6.14 2.88
C SER A 132 -5.52 5.08 3.52
N ALA A 133 -4.96 5.38 4.69
CA ALA A 133 -4.12 4.45 5.44
C ALA A 133 -4.90 3.22 5.92
N GLU A 134 -6.12 3.40 6.44
CA GLU A 134 -7.00 2.29 6.83
C GLU A 134 -7.35 1.39 5.63
N SER A 135 -7.62 1.98 4.47
CA SER A 135 -7.84 1.23 3.22
C SER A 135 -6.60 0.43 2.80
N GLU A 136 -5.40 1.02 2.91
CA GLU A 136 -4.17 0.29 2.62
C GLU A 136 -3.94 -0.87 3.59
N VAL A 137 -4.18 -0.67 4.89
CA VAL A 137 -4.05 -1.71 5.91
C VAL A 137 -5.01 -2.87 5.59
N ALA A 138 -6.27 -2.58 5.27
CA ALA A 138 -7.24 -3.59 4.87
C ALA A 138 -6.78 -4.39 3.64
N LYS A 139 -6.26 -3.73 2.60
CA LYS A 139 -5.71 -4.38 1.40
C LYS A 139 -4.50 -5.25 1.71
N ARG A 140 -3.63 -4.83 2.64
CA ARG A 140 -2.46 -5.63 3.05
C ARG A 140 -2.86 -6.89 3.82
N GLU A 141 -3.87 -6.80 4.69
CA GLU A 141 -4.40 -7.97 5.38
C GLU A 141 -5.07 -8.94 4.39
N GLU A 142 -5.82 -8.44 3.39
CA GLU A 142 -6.38 -9.28 2.33
C GLU A 142 -5.27 -9.99 1.53
N LEU A 143 -4.21 -9.28 1.17
CA LEU A 143 -3.07 -9.86 0.45
C LEU A 143 -2.35 -10.92 1.29
N LYS A 144 -2.23 -10.71 2.60
CA LYS A 144 -1.65 -11.67 3.55
C LYS A 144 -2.50 -12.94 3.66
N ALA A 145 -3.81 -12.80 3.72
CA ALA A 145 -4.73 -13.94 3.70
C ALA A 145 -4.61 -14.74 2.39
N LYS A 146 -4.58 -14.07 1.23
CA LYS A 146 -4.35 -14.71 -0.08
C LYS A 146 -2.99 -15.41 -0.16
N LYS A 147 -1.93 -14.81 0.40
CA LYS A 147 -0.60 -15.42 0.45
C LYS A 147 -0.62 -16.70 1.30
N GLN A 148 -1.31 -16.70 2.44
CA GLN A 148 -1.47 -17.89 3.28
C GLN A 148 -2.26 -18.97 2.53
N GLU A 149 -3.36 -18.62 1.87
CA GLU A 149 -4.16 -19.56 1.06
C GLU A 149 -3.33 -20.22 -0.04
N ILE A 150 -2.54 -19.44 -0.79
CA ILE A 150 -1.64 -19.98 -1.83
C ILE A 150 -0.58 -20.91 -1.21
N THR A 151 -0.05 -20.56 -0.03
CA THR A 151 0.95 -21.38 0.66
C THR A 151 0.36 -22.73 1.07
N GLU A 152 -0.85 -22.77 1.61
CA GLU A 152 -1.52 -24.01 1.98
C GLU A 152 -1.87 -24.87 0.74
N LYS A 153 -2.35 -24.25 -0.35
CA LYS A 153 -2.57 -24.96 -1.61
C LYS A 153 -1.28 -25.55 -2.16
N PHE A 154 -0.16 -24.84 -2.07
CA PHE A 154 1.13 -25.34 -2.54
C PHE A 154 1.62 -26.53 -1.70
N LYS A 155 1.46 -26.47 -0.37
CA LYS A 155 1.77 -27.61 0.51
C LYS A 155 0.92 -28.84 0.17
N GLU A 156 -0.37 -28.64 -0.09
CA GLU A 156 -1.27 -29.73 -0.47
C GLU A 156 -0.88 -30.36 -1.81
N ILE A 157 -0.58 -29.55 -2.82
CA ILE A 157 -0.07 -30.03 -4.11
C ILE A 157 1.25 -30.81 -3.93
N ALA A 158 2.16 -30.32 -3.10
CA ALA A 158 3.41 -31.01 -2.83
C ALA A 158 3.19 -32.37 -2.13
N ARG A 159 2.24 -32.43 -1.18
CA ARG A 159 1.83 -33.68 -0.51
C ARG A 159 1.27 -34.68 -1.51
N GLN A 160 0.34 -34.24 -2.37
CA GLN A 160 -0.24 -35.09 -3.43
C GLN A 160 0.83 -35.58 -4.41
N GLY A 161 1.73 -34.72 -4.86
CA GLY A 161 2.83 -35.12 -5.74
C GLY A 161 3.75 -36.17 -5.11
N HIS A 162 3.98 -36.11 -3.80
CA HIS A 162 4.73 -37.15 -3.09
C HIS A 162 3.96 -38.48 -2.96
N GLU A 163 2.64 -38.43 -2.77
CA GLU A 163 1.77 -39.61 -2.77
C GLU A 163 1.71 -40.29 -4.14
N ASP A 164 1.57 -39.51 -5.21
CA ASP A 164 1.56 -40.03 -6.57
C ASP A 164 2.92 -40.63 -6.94
N ALA A 165 4.03 -40.02 -6.51
CA ALA A 165 5.36 -40.60 -6.68
C ALA A 165 5.52 -41.95 -5.95
N LYS A 166 4.92 -42.11 -4.77
CA LYS A 166 4.89 -43.40 -4.05
C LYS A 166 4.05 -44.43 -4.80
N ARG A 167 2.82 -44.07 -5.20
CA ARG A 167 1.93 -44.95 -5.97
C ARG A 167 2.57 -45.40 -7.28
N LEU A 168 3.24 -44.49 -7.99
CA LEU A 168 3.94 -44.82 -9.23
C LEU A 168 5.11 -45.80 -8.99
N LYS A 169 5.84 -45.66 -7.88
CA LYS A 169 6.88 -46.62 -7.49
C LYS A 169 6.29 -48.00 -7.18
N GLU A 170 5.14 -48.05 -6.50
CA GLU A 170 4.44 -49.30 -6.20
C GLU A 170 3.93 -49.97 -7.47
N LEU A 171 3.29 -49.23 -8.38
CA LEU A 171 2.85 -49.74 -9.68
C LEU A 171 4.01 -50.33 -10.48
N LYS A 172 5.15 -49.63 -10.57
CA LYS A 172 6.35 -50.15 -11.24
C LYS A 172 6.90 -51.42 -10.60
N LYS A 173 6.79 -51.58 -9.27
CA LYS A 173 7.18 -52.82 -8.60
C LYS A 173 6.25 -53.97 -8.95
N MET A 174 4.94 -53.72 -8.95
CA MET A 174 3.92 -54.70 -9.31
C MET A 174 4.07 -55.15 -10.77
N GLU A 175 4.26 -54.21 -11.70
CA GLU A 175 4.48 -54.49 -13.11
C GLU A 175 5.72 -55.37 -13.33
N LYS A 176 6.84 -55.04 -12.67
CA LYS A 176 8.05 -55.88 -12.72
C LYS A 176 7.83 -57.28 -12.16
N GLN A 177 7.06 -57.40 -11.08
CA GLN A 177 6.74 -58.70 -10.49
C GLN A 177 5.87 -59.53 -11.43
N GLU A 178 4.87 -58.92 -12.07
CA GLU A 178 4.02 -59.56 -13.07
C GLU A 178 4.82 -60.00 -14.29
N GLU A 179 5.74 -59.17 -14.79
CA GLU A 179 6.64 -59.52 -15.89
C GLU A 179 7.52 -60.73 -15.54
N LEU A 180 8.08 -60.75 -14.33
CA LEU A 180 8.90 -61.86 -13.85
C LEU A 180 8.09 -63.16 -13.72
N GLN A 181 6.86 -63.08 -13.23
CA GLN A 181 5.93 -64.22 -13.18
C GLN A 181 5.62 -64.74 -14.58
N LYS A 182 5.26 -63.86 -15.53
CA LYS A 182 5.03 -64.24 -16.93
C LYS A 182 6.26 -64.86 -17.58
N ALA A 183 7.46 -64.34 -17.31
CA ALA A 183 8.71 -64.90 -17.81
C ALA A 183 8.99 -66.29 -17.22
N GLN A 184 8.72 -66.49 -15.93
CA GLN A 184 8.84 -67.79 -15.26
C GLN A 184 7.83 -68.81 -15.83
N GLU A 185 6.58 -68.42 -16.06
CA GLU A 185 5.58 -69.25 -16.72
C GLU A 185 6.00 -69.65 -18.13
N ARG A 186 6.51 -68.70 -18.94
CA ARG A 186 7.03 -68.99 -20.29
C ARG A 186 8.17 -70.01 -20.23
N ARG A 187 9.11 -69.83 -19.30
CA ARG A 187 10.23 -70.77 -19.10
C ARG A 187 9.73 -72.16 -18.70
N GLN A 188 8.74 -72.23 -17.81
CA GLN A 188 8.15 -73.51 -17.40
C GLN A 188 7.49 -74.22 -18.58
N ARG A 189 6.67 -73.51 -19.37
CA ARG A 189 6.05 -74.06 -20.59
C ARG A 189 7.08 -74.55 -21.59
N GLN A 190 8.19 -73.82 -21.78
CA GLN A 190 9.29 -74.25 -22.64
C GLN A 190 9.94 -75.55 -22.12
N LYS A 191 10.19 -75.66 -20.81
CA LYS A 191 10.70 -76.90 -20.20
C LYS A 191 9.75 -78.07 -20.41
N ASP A 192 8.46 -77.86 -20.19
CA ASP A 192 7.44 -78.89 -20.35
C ASP A 192 7.35 -79.36 -21.80
N ASN A 193 7.33 -78.44 -22.76
CA ASN A 193 7.35 -78.73 -24.20
C ASN A 193 8.60 -79.50 -24.64
N LEU A 194 9.77 -79.11 -24.15
CA LEU A 194 11.03 -79.82 -24.42
C LEU A 194 10.97 -81.25 -23.87
N SER A 195 10.49 -81.42 -22.63
CA SER A 195 10.35 -82.73 -21.99
C SER A 195 9.40 -83.65 -22.77
N PHE A 196 8.30 -83.10 -23.29
CA PHE A 196 7.35 -83.83 -24.12
C PHE A 196 7.98 -84.26 -25.45
N THR A 197 8.74 -83.35 -26.09
CA THR A 197 9.44 -83.61 -27.35
C THR A 197 10.49 -84.72 -27.17
N ILE A 198 11.29 -84.67 -26.10
CA ILE A 198 12.27 -85.72 -25.76
C ILE A 198 11.58 -87.07 -25.55
N LYS A 199 10.46 -87.11 -24.81
CA LYS A 199 9.68 -88.36 -24.61
C LYS A 199 9.17 -88.92 -25.94
N LYS A 200 8.67 -88.06 -26.83
CA LYS A 200 8.20 -88.48 -28.17
C LYS A 200 9.34 -89.00 -29.03
N GLN A 201 10.48 -88.32 -29.03
CA GLN A 201 11.69 -88.74 -29.73
C GLN A 201 12.17 -90.11 -29.25
N LYS A 202 12.25 -90.32 -27.92
CA LYS A 202 12.64 -91.61 -27.34
C LYS A 202 11.72 -92.75 -27.79
N LYS A 203 10.40 -92.52 -27.82
CA LYS A 203 9.43 -93.51 -28.35
C LYS A 203 9.68 -93.82 -29.83
N VAL A 204 10.00 -92.82 -30.64
CA VAL A 204 10.33 -93.01 -32.06
C VAL A 204 11.64 -93.79 -32.23
N GLU A 205 12.66 -93.49 -31.42
CA GLU A 205 13.92 -94.23 -31.40
C GLU A 205 13.74 -95.70 -31.00
N ASP A 206 12.95 -95.97 -29.95
CA ASP A 206 12.62 -97.32 -29.51
C ASP A 206 11.87 -98.10 -30.61
N ASN A 207 10.90 -97.46 -31.26
CA ASN A 207 10.16 -98.05 -32.38
C ASN A 207 11.05 -98.32 -33.59
N LEU A 208 11.93 -97.38 -33.94
CA LEU A 208 12.90 -97.54 -35.01
C LEU A 208 13.85 -98.70 -34.72
N HIS A 209 14.30 -98.85 -33.47
CA HIS A 209 15.14 -99.97 -33.05
C HIS A 209 14.43 -101.31 -33.21
N LYS A 210 13.16 -101.42 -32.77
CA LYS A 210 12.33 -102.62 -32.98
C LYS A 210 12.17 -102.95 -34.47
N MET A 211 11.87 -101.95 -35.30
CA MET A 211 11.71 -102.13 -36.74
C MET A 211 13.01 -102.59 -37.41
N LYS A 212 14.18 -102.06 -36.98
CA LYS A 212 15.49 -102.54 -37.45
C LYS A 212 15.72 -104.01 -37.11
N LEU A 213 15.37 -104.44 -35.89
CA LEU A 213 15.47 -105.85 -35.49
C LEU A 213 14.54 -106.75 -36.32
N GLU A 214 13.31 -106.32 -36.58
CA GLU A 214 12.38 -107.07 -37.44
C GLU A 214 12.85 -107.16 -38.89
N ARG A 215 13.35 -106.05 -39.44
CA ARG A 215 13.96 -106.04 -40.79
C ARG A 215 15.13 -107.02 -40.86
N GLN A 216 16.00 -107.04 -39.86
CA GLN A 216 17.12 -107.99 -39.80
C GLN A 216 16.63 -109.45 -39.74
N LYS A 217 15.58 -109.74 -38.95
CA LYS A 217 14.95 -111.07 -38.91
C LYS A 217 14.36 -111.45 -40.28
N TYR A 218 13.68 -110.51 -40.94
CA TYR A 218 13.09 -110.73 -42.26
C TYR A 218 14.17 -110.95 -43.33
N GLU A 219 15.25 -110.19 -43.34
CA GLU A 219 16.40 -110.39 -44.22
C GLU A 219 17.05 -111.77 -43.99
N ARG A 220 17.23 -112.20 -42.74
CA ARG A 220 17.70 -113.56 -42.41
C ARG A 220 16.75 -114.63 -42.95
N LYS A 221 15.43 -114.45 -42.79
CA LYS A 221 14.41 -115.36 -43.34
C LYS A 221 14.44 -115.39 -44.87
N GLN A 222 14.57 -114.24 -45.54
CA GLN A 222 14.72 -114.18 -46.98
C GLN A 222 16.01 -114.86 -47.45
N GLN A 223 17.13 -114.65 -46.78
CA GLN A 223 18.39 -115.35 -47.10
C GLN A 223 18.25 -116.86 -46.93
N LEU A 224 17.58 -117.34 -45.88
CA LEU A 224 17.28 -118.76 -45.69
C LEU A 224 16.36 -119.30 -46.80
N SER A 225 15.28 -118.58 -47.12
CA SER A 225 14.38 -118.93 -48.22
C SER A 225 15.13 -119.01 -49.55
N ARG A 226 15.98 -118.03 -49.86
CA ARG A 226 16.85 -118.06 -51.04
C ARG A 226 17.78 -119.28 -51.04
N ARG A 227 18.36 -119.64 -49.89
CA ARG A 227 19.20 -120.86 -49.74
C ARG A 227 18.40 -122.15 -49.97
N LEU A 228 17.13 -122.20 -49.57
CA LEU A 228 16.26 -123.36 -49.74
C LEU A 228 15.66 -123.47 -51.16
N GLN A 229 15.40 -122.34 -51.82
CA GLN A 229 14.87 -122.30 -53.19
C GLN A 229 15.97 -122.37 -54.26
N SER A 230 17.21 -122.02 -53.94
CA SER A 230 18.35 -122.27 -54.81
C SER A 230 18.80 -123.73 -54.66
N PRO A 231 18.97 -124.51 -55.74
CA PRO A 231 19.58 -125.83 -55.64
C PRO A 231 20.95 -125.68 -54.99
N THR A 232 21.17 -126.42 -53.89
CA THR A 232 22.40 -126.45 -53.12
C THR A 232 23.60 -126.53 -54.06
N THR A 233 24.71 -125.90 -53.71
CA THR A 233 25.95 -125.92 -54.52
C THR A 233 26.41 -127.34 -54.84
N ALA A 234 26.06 -128.33 -54.00
CA ALA A 234 26.24 -129.76 -54.27
C ALA A 234 25.35 -130.28 -55.44
N THR A 235 24.12 -129.80 -55.56
CA THR A 235 23.14 -130.15 -56.61
C THR A 235 23.41 -129.39 -57.93
N ARG A 236 23.97 -128.17 -57.86
CA ARG A 236 24.32 -127.34 -59.03
C ARG A 236 25.63 -127.77 -59.73
N VAL A 237 26.54 -128.43 -59.01
CA VAL A 237 27.80 -128.96 -59.57
C VAL A 237 27.62 -130.33 -60.24
N ALA A 238 26.63 -131.13 -59.83
CA ALA A 238 26.30 -132.41 -60.47
C ALA A 238 25.55 -132.24 -61.82
N ALA A 239 24.72 -131.20 -61.98
CA ALA A 239 23.91 -130.97 -63.18
C ALA A 239 24.65 -130.20 -64.31
N LYS A 240 25.86 -129.70 -64.08
CA LYS A 240 26.66 -128.94 -65.07
C LYS A 240 27.67 -129.77 -65.88
N ARG A 241 27.59 -131.12 -65.84
CA ARG A 241 28.48 -132.02 -66.60
C ARG A 241 27.88 -132.58 -67.90
N HIS A 242 26.75 -132.06 -68.38
CA HIS A 242 26.21 -132.47 -69.69
C HIS A 242 25.88 -131.28 -70.59
N TYR A 243 26.62 -131.24 -71.70
CA TYR A 243 26.44 -130.50 -72.95
C TYR A 243 26.85 -129.01 -73.03
N ASN A 244 28.01 -128.84 -73.67
CA ASN A 244 28.40 -127.70 -74.49
C ASN A 244 27.48 -127.57 -75.73
N HIS A 245 27.21 -126.34 -76.17
CA HIS A 245 27.48 -125.80 -77.53
C HIS A 245 27.01 -124.32 -77.57
N VAL A 246 27.93 -123.35 -77.78
CA VAL A 246 28.23 -122.62 -79.05
C VAL A 246 27.42 -121.31 -79.22
N PHE A 247 28.12 -120.16 -79.04
CA PHE A 247 28.19 -118.94 -79.90
C PHE A 247 26.87 -118.26 -80.42
N ILE A 248 26.61 -116.93 -80.47
CA ILE A 248 27.34 -115.76 -81.04
C ILE A 248 26.73 -114.41 -80.54
N GLN A 249 27.60 -113.42 -80.22
CA GLN A 249 27.61 -111.93 -80.39
C GLN A 249 26.30 -111.08 -80.49
N SER A 250 26.07 -110.07 -79.62
CA SER A 250 26.37 -108.59 -79.74
C SER A 250 25.23 -107.76 -80.41
N PRO A 251 25.16 -106.40 -80.39
CA PRO A 251 25.50 -105.31 -79.44
C PRO A 251 24.40 -104.20 -79.27
N GLN A 252 24.71 -103.09 -78.57
CA GLN A 252 24.04 -101.75 -78.54
C GLN A 252 22.60 -101.69 -77.93
N GLN A 253 22.06 -100.61 -77.34
CA GLN A 253 22.23 -99.16 -77.54
C GLN A 253 21.59 -98.37 -76.36
N GLU A 254 22.02 -97.12 -76.17
CA GLU A 254 21.52 -96.11 -75.22
C GLU A 254 20.06 -95.71 -75.42
N HIS A 255 19.38 -95.18 -74.38
CA HIS A 255 18.47 -94.03 -74.53
C HIS A 255 18.46 -93.10 -73.30
N SER A 256 18.55 -91.82 -73.62
CA SER A 256 18.48 -90.58 -72.83
C SER A 256 17.06 -90.07 -72.50
N LYS A 257 16.98 -89.07 -71.59
CA LYS A 257 16.05 -87.90 -71.49
C LYS A 257 15.36 -87.81 -70.11
N ALA A 258 15.08 -86.65 -69.50
CA ALA A 258 15.44 -85.24 -69.65
C ALA A 258 15.01 -84.56 -68.31
N PHE A 259 15.83 -83.71 -67.70
CA PHE A 259 15.63 -82.27 -67.43
C PHE A 259 14.20 -81.75 -67.22
N PHE A 260 13.95 -81.15 -66.04
CA PHE A 260 13.37 -79.81 -65.89
C PHE A 260 13.96 -79.09 -64.67
N THR A 261 14.25 -77.81 -64.90
CA THR A 261 14.87 -76.81 -64.03
C THR A 261 13.85 -76.05 -63.18
N ALA A 262 14.25 -75.52 -62.02
CA ALA A 262 13.75 -74.24 -61.53
C ALA A 262 14.81 -73.55 -60.66
N LYS A 263 15.33 -72.42 -61.15
CA LYS A 263 15.97 -71.39 -60.34
C LYS A 263 14.89 -70.53 -59.68
N HIS A 264 15.16 -70.05 -58.46
CA HIS A 264 14.69 -68.75 -58.00
C HIS A 264 15.80 -68.10 -57.17
N ASP A 265 16.26 -66.96 -57.67
CA ASP A 265 16.97 -65.90 -56.97
C ASP A 265 15.94 -64.99 -56.24
N GLU A 266 16.46 -63.99 -55.50
CA GLU A 266 15.82 -62.86 -54.80
C GLU A 266 15.40 -63.12 -53.34
N GLU A 267 16.13 -62.60 -52.34
CA GLU A 267 16.23 -61.20 -51.88
C GLU A 267 15.06 -60.74 -50.97
N HIS A 268 15.40 -59.86 -50.02
CA HIS A 268 14.66 -59.27 -48.90
C HIS A 268 14.80 -60.02 -47.55
N SER A 269 15.64 -59.53 -46.62
CA SER A 269 15.41 -58.36 -45.75
C SER A 269 14.19 -58.59 -44.85
N THR A 270 14.34 -58.76 -43.53
CA THR A 270 14.46 -57.61 -42.63
C THR A 270 15.06 -57.98 -41.26
N HIS A 271 15.92 -57.06 -40.80
CA HIS A 271 16.31 -56.77 -39.41
C HIS A 271 17.21 -57.76 -38.66
N SER A 272 18.48 -57.74 -39.04
CA SER A 272 19.57 -57.64 -38.07
C SER A 272 19.37 -56.45 -37.13
N GLU A 273 19.64 -56.72 -35.86
CA GLU A 273 19.90 -55.74 -34.80
C GLU A 273 21.03 -54.81 -35.24
N GLU A 274 20.69 -53.57 -35.56
CA GLU A 274 21.66 -52.48 -35.68
C GLU A 274 21.07 -51.30 -34.90
N GLU A 275 21.40 -51.25 -33.62
CA GLU A 275 21.22 -50.06 -32.80
C GLU A 275 21.92 -48.88 -33.51
N PRO A 276 21.25 -47.73 -33.72
CA PRO A 276 21.95 -46.57 -34.23
C PRO A 276 22.99 -46.13 -33.20
N PRO A 277 24.17 -45.64 -33.63
CA PRO A 277 25.21 -45.24 -32.68
C PRO A 277 24.64 -44.16 -31.76
N GLU A 278 24.68 -44.41 -30.45
CA GLU A 278 24.38 -43.42 -29.42
C GLU A 278 25.27 -42.18 -29.65
N LYS A 279 24.74 -41.17 -30.32
CA LYS A 279 25.33 -39.83 -30.30
C LYS A 279 25.20 -39.34 -28.87
N LYS A 280 26.26 -39.49 -28.09
CA LYS A 280 26.35 -38.95 -26.72
C LYS A 280 26.37 -37.43 -26.81
N PHE A 281 25.22 -36.81 -26.61
CA PHE A 281 25.13 -35.38 -26.34
C PHE A 281 25.23 -35.20 -24.83
N PHE A 282 26.07 -34.29 -24.37
CA PHE A 282 25.99 -33.82 -22.99
C PHE A 282 25.23 -32.49 -22.98
N GLU A 283 24.27 -32.39 -22.06
CA GLU A 283 23.45 -31.21 -21.89
C GLU A 283 24.27 -30.13 -21.19
N VAL A 284 24.49 -28.99 -21.86
CA VAL A 284 25.14 -27.82 -21.26
C VAL A 284 24.16 -26.67 -21.21
N LEU A 285 23.86 -26.22 -20.00
CA LEU A 285 23.13 -24.98 -19.74
C LEU A 285 24.09 -23.81 -19.87
N ILE A 286 24.06 -23.12 -21.01
CA ILE A 286 24.79 -21.86 -21.20
C ILE A 286 23.78 -20.72 -21.13
N SER A 287 23.95 -19.84 -20.14
CA SER A 287 23.13 -18.63 -19.97
C SER A 287 23.98 -17.41 -20.35
N PRO A 288 23.73 -16.73 -21.47
CA PRO A 288 24.34 -15.43 -21.74
C PRO A 288 23.69 -14.30 -20.92
N SER A 289 22.52 -14.54 -20.31
CA SER A 289 21.73 -13.55 -19.57
C SER A 289 20.80 -14.26 -18.57
N LYS A 290 20.76 -13.77 -17.33
CA LYS A 290 20.16 -14.38 -16.11
C LYS A 290 18.63 -14.65 -16.15
N LYS A 291 17.97 -14.69 -17.32
CA LYS A 291 16.50 -14.76 -17.36
C LYS A 291 15.88 -15.85 -18.24
N LEU A 292 16.60 -16.47 -19.19
CA LEU A 292 16.07 -17.60 -19.96
C LEU A 292 17.18 -18.58 -20.33
N ALA A 293 17.09 -19.82 -19.83
CA ALA A 293 17.98 -20.91 -20.22
C ALA A 293 17.56 -21.42 -21.61
N SER A 294 18.44 -21.28 -22.61
CA SER A 294 18.25 -21.84 -23.95
C SER A 294 18.94 -23.20 -24.03
N ARG A 295 18.20 -24.23 -24.46
CA ARG A 295 18.70 -25.61 -24.60
C ARG A 295 19.40 -25.76 -25.94
N VAL A 296 20.72 -25.99 -25.93
CA VAL A 296 21.53 -26.14 -27.16
C VAL A 296 22.22 -27.50 -27.14
N MET A 297 22.07 -28.26 -28.23
CA MET A 297 22.68 -29.58 -28.41
C MET A 297 23.99 -29.44 -29.20
N VAL A 298 25.13 -29.79 -28.60
CA VAL A 298 26.44 -29.70 -29.26
C VAL A 298 26.99 -31.10 -29.56
N PRO A 299 27.39 -31.42 -30.81
CA PRO A 299 27.95 -32.71 -31.15
C PRO A 299 29.41 -32.85 -30.70
N VAL A 300 29.76 -34.00 -30.12
CA VAL A 300 31.13 -34.35 -29.72
C VAL A 300 31.98 -34.61 -30.96
N LYS A 301 33.05 -33.82 -31.16
CA LYS A 301 34.11 -34.21 -32.10
C LYS A 301 35.05 -35.19 -31.39
N HIS A 302 35.18 -36.39 -31.92
CA HIS A 302 36.21 -37.33 -31.49
C HIS A 302 37.59 -36.77 -31.82
N HIS A 303 38.34 -36.35 -30.80
CA HIS A 303 39.78 -36.18 -30.94
C HIS A 303 40.41 -37.57 -30.98
N LYS A 304 40.99 -37.92 -32.14
CA LYS A 304 41.94 -39.02 -32.25
C LYS A 304 43.21 -38.60 -31.50
N THR A 305 43.57 -39.37 -30.47
CA THR A 305 44.94 -39.46 -29.96
C THR A 305 45.85 -40.07 -31.00
#